data_AF-A0A4R4YY14-F1
#
_entry.id   AF-A0A4R4YY14-F1
#
_cell.length_a   1.000
_cell.length_b   1.000
_cell.length_c   1.000
_cell.angle_alpha   90.00
_cell.angle_beta   90.00
_cell.angle_gamma   90.00
#
_symmetry.space_group_name_H-M   'P 1'
#
loop_
_entity.id
_entity.type
_entity.pdbx_description
1 polymer ?
#
loop_
_entity_poly.entity_id
_entity_poly.type
_entity_poly.pdbx_seq_one_letter_code
_entity_poly.pdbx_strand_id
1 'polypeptide(L)'
;MRARKRFVVAALSLPLLTGLAACGQVQEVQQGLQNADEQIQQAQQNLDSISACAQAINVASFMPNFADPQQAKADAEAKAEELRKLAEQTADQTLRQNLLEVEQSVQRVASGEITLESSAEWTTAQLERYQQVTTTCSQIGN
;
A
#
# COMPACT_ATOMS: atom_id res chain seq x y z
N MET A 1 70.62 -6.16 -26.99
CA MET A 1 69.35 -5.92 -27.72
C MET A 1 69.10 -7.15 -28.60
N ARG A 2 68.00 -7.89 -28.65
CA ARG A 2 66.57 -7.75 -28.27
C ARG A 2 66.04 -9.18 -28.02
N ALA A 3 65.21 -9.34 -27.00
CA ALA A 3 64.45 -10.56 -26.71
C ALA A 3 63.05 -10.52 -27.38
N ARG A 4 62.31 -11.64 -27.27
CA ARG A 4 60.83 -11.83 -27.31
C ARG A 4 60.29 -12.45 -28.63
N LYS A 5 59.28 -13.34 -28.65
CA LYS A 5 58.25 -13.75 -27.66
C LYS A 5 57.58 -15.07 -28.10
N ARG A 6 57.13 -15.86 -27.12
CA ARG A 6 56.28 -17.07 -27.27
C ARG A 6 54.81 -16.65 -27.50
N PHE A 7 54.10 -17.37 -28.36
CA PHE A 7 52.64 -17.28 -28.51
C PHE A 7 51.98 -18.32 -27.60
N VAL A 8 51.11 -17.87 -26.70
CA VAL A 8 50.18 -18.71 -25.94
C VAL A 8 48.78 -18.16 -26.22
N VAL A 9 47.93 -19.03 -26.76
CA VAL A 9 46.52 -18.76 -27.10
C VAL A 9 45.71 -18.69 -25.80
N ALA A 10 45.05 -17.56 -25.57
CA ALA A 10 44.15 -17.34 -24.45
C ALA A 10 42.75 -17.86 -24.80
N ALA A 11 42.22 -18.79 -23.99
CA ALA A 11 40.82 -19.16 -23.99
C ALA A 11 40.02 -18.08 -23.25
N LEU A 12 39.04 -17.49 -23.93
CA LEU A 12 38.11 -16.50 -23.38
C LEU A 12 37.03 -17.21 -22.54
N SER A 13 37.17 -17.23 -21.22
CA SER A 13 36.06 -17.46 -20.30
C SER A 13 35.43 -16.11 -19.94
N LEU A 14 34.18 -15.87 -20.33
CA LEU A 14 33.41 -14.68 -19.94
C LEU A 14 33.12 -14.72 -18.43
N PRO A 15 33.50 -13.69 -17.65
CA PRO A 15 32.95 -13.47 -16.32
C PRO A 15 31.60 -12.75 -16.45
N LEU A 16 30.50 -13.42 -16.09
CA LEU A 16 29.23 -12.73 -15.82
C LEU A 16 29.32 -12.09 -14.43
N LEU A 17 29.64 -10.80 -14.41
CA LEU A 17 29.55 -9.93 -13.25
C LEU A 17 28.60 -8.77 -13.55
N THR A 18 27.40 -8.84 -12.98
CA THR A 18 26.49 -7.73 -12.67
C THR A 18 25.77 -8.19 -11.40
N GLY A 19 25.87 -7.60 -10.21
CA GLY A 19 26.25 -6.25 -9.82
C GLY A 19 25.27 -5.83 -8.74
N LEU A 20 25.45 -6.31 -7.51
CA LEU A 20 24.93 -5.69 -6.28
C LEU A 20 26.01 -5.83 -5.21
N ALA A 21 26.77 -4.76 -5.02
CA ALA A 21 27.65 -4.61 -3.88
C ALA A 21 26.78 -4.36 -2.64
N ALA A 22 26.44 -5.43 -1.93
CA ALA A 22 26.24 -5.36 -0.49
C ALA A 22 27.57 -5.78 0.15
N CYS A 23 28.16 -4.88 0.94
CA CYS A 23 29.41 -5.12 1.65
C CYS A 23 29.24 -6.28 2.65
N GLY A 24 30.00 -7.35 2.45
CA GLY A 24 30.39 -8.27 3.53
C GLY A 24 29.99 -9.74 3.35
N GLN A 25 30.99 -10.54 2.99
CA GLN A 25 31.18 -11.92 3.46
C GLN A 25 30.25 -13.01 2.88
N VAL A 26 30.60 -13.46 1.67
CA VAL A 26 30.01 -14.63 1.00
C VAL A 26 30.63 -15.92 1.57
N GLN A 27 30.11 -16.42 2.69
CA GLN A 27 30.48 -17.76 3.19
C GLN A 27 29.32 -18.56 3.86
N GLU A 28 28.07 -18.05 3.88
CA GLU A 28 26.93 -18.70 4.59
C GLU A 28 25.72 -19.03 3.70
N VAL A 29 25.94 -19.39 2.44
CA VAL A 29 24.86 -19.55 1.43
C VAL A 29 23.93 -20.76 1.66
N GLN A 30 24.19 -21.63 2.65
CA GLN A 30 23.34 -22.82 2.88
C GLN A 30 22.39 -22.71 4.07
N GLN A 31 22.64 -21.82 5.05
CA GLN A 31 21.71 -21.54 6.15
C GLN A 31 20.79 -20.33 5.87
N GLY A 32 21.14 -19.51 4.88
CA GLY A 32 20.38 -18.33 4.48
C GLY A 32 19.10 -18.58 3.68
N LEU A 33 18.83 -19.80 3.19
CA LEU A 33 17.64 -20.07 2.36
C LEU A 33 16.34 -20.13 3.18
N GLN A 34 16.37 -20.69 4.40
CA GLN A 34 15.21 -20.68 5.31
C GLN A 34 14.91 -19.26 5.81
N ASN A 35 15.95 -18.49 6.14
CA ASN A 35 15.83 -17.08 6.52
C ASN A 35 15.50 -16.15 5.33
N ALA A 36 15.82 -16.55 4.09
CA ALA A 36 15.47 -15.80 2.89
C ALA A 36 13.99 -15.95 2.55
N ASP A 37 13.41 -17.15 2.71
CA ASP A 37 11.96 -17.34 2.53
C ASP A 37 11.17 -16.51 3.54
N GLU A 38 11.59 -16.46 4.81
CA GLU A 38 10.97 -15.62 5.84
C GLU A 38 11.14 -14.11 5.54
N GLN A 39 12.33 -13.67 5.14
CA GLN A 39 12.57 -12.27 4.77
C GLN A 39 11.82 -11.86 3.50
N ILE A 40 11.69 -12.75 2.52
CA ILE A 40 10.91 -12.53 1.30
C ILE A 40 9.41 -12.47 1.63
N GLN A 41 8.91 -13.33 2.50
CA GLN A 41 7.52 -13.30 2.95
C GLN A 41 7.21 -12.02 3.74
N GLN A 42 8.10 -11.61 4.64
CA GLN A 42 7.97 -10.35 5.38
C GLN A 42 8.03 -9.13 4.44
N ALA A 43 8.94 -9.14 3.46
CA ALA A 43 9.02 -8.08 2.47
C ALA A 43 7.75 -8.00 1.60
N GLN A 44 7.19 -9.15 1.18
CA GLN A 44 5.92 -9.18 0.43
C GLN A 44 4.74 -8.69 1.27
N GLN A 45 4.62 -9.14 2.53
CA GLN A 45 3.56 -8.69 3.44
C GLN A 45 3.64 -7.18 3.71
N ASN A 46 4.84 -6.62 3.83
CA ASN A 46 5.04 -5.18 3.98
C ASN A 46 4.62 -4.40 2.73
N LEU A 47 4.94 -4.90 1.52
CA LEU A 47 4.51 -4.28 0.27
C LEU A 47 2.99 -4.33 0.09
N ASP A 48 2.36 -5.46 0.40
CA ASP A 48 0.90 -5.62 0.35
C ASP A 48 0.21 -4.66 1.32
N SER A 49 0.74 -4.55 2.55
CA SER A 49 0.23 -3.64 3.58
C SER A 49 0.35 -2.17 3.17
N ILE A 50 1.48 -1.76 2.59
CA ILE A 50 1.67 -0.40 2.05
C ILE A 50 0.68 -0.12 0.91
N SER A 51 0.48 -1.10 0.02
CA SER A 51 -0.46 -0.95 -1.11
C SER A 51 -1.92 -0.84 -0.64
N ALA A 52 -2.30 -1.63 0.37
CA ALA A 52 -3.62 -1.57 0.99
C ALA A 52 -3.83 -0.23 1.69
N CYS A 53 -2.80 0.31 2.33
CA CYS A 53 -2.85 1.62 2.96
C CYS A 53 -2.97 2.77 1.97
N ALA A 54 -2.25 2.73 0.86
CA ALA A 54 -2.41 3.73 -0.20
C ALA A 54 -3.84 3.73 -0.76
N GLN A 55 -4.41 2.54 -0.97
CA GLN A 55 -5.81 2.39 -1.39
C GLN A 55 -6.78 2.91 -0.32
N ALA A 56 -6.55 2.58 0.95
CA ALA A 56 -7.39 3.00 2.07
C ALA A 56 -7.46 4.52 2.19
N ILE A 57 -6.29 5.18 2.11
CA ILE A 57 -6.19 6.64 2.16
C ILE A 57 -6.92 7.26 0.97
N ASN A 58 -6.70 6.74 -0.24
CA ASN A 58 -7.35 7.25 -1.45
C ASN A 58 -8.88 7.14 -1.35
N VAL A 59 -9.40 5.98 -0.93
CA VAL A 59 -10.84 5.74 -0.84
C VAL A 59 -11.46 6.52 0.33
N ALA A 60 -10.77 6.65 1.47
CA ALA A 60 -11.25 7.41 2.62
C ALA A 60 -11.25 8.94 2.40
N SER A 61 -10.55 9.43 1.38
CA SER A 61 -10.50 10.86 1.01
C SER A 61 -11.76 11.37 0.29
N PHE A 62 -12.78 10.53 0.14
CA PHE A 62 -14.03 10.85 -0.52
C PHE A 62 -14.72 12.10 0.05
N MET A 63 -15.01 13.05 -0.85
CA MET A 63 -15.74 14.28 -0.57
C MET A 63 -16.82 14.47 -1.64
N PRO A 64 -18.11 14.25 -1.33
CA PRO A 64 -19.20 14.33 -2.29
C PRO A 64 -19.52 15.79 -2.66
N ASN A 65 -20.03 15.99 -3.88
CA ASN A 65 -20.55 17.28 -4.32
C ASN A 65 -21.99 17.50 -3.83
N PHE A 66 -22.18 18.10 -2.66
CA PHE A 66 -23.51 18.36 -2.10
C PHE A 66 -24.35 19.39 -2.88
N ALA A 67 -23.77 20.10 -3.87
CA ALA A 67 -24.55 20.95 -4.78
C ALA A 67 -25.37 20.13 -5.79
N ASP A 68 -25.02 18.85 -6.00
CA ASP A 68 -25.80 17.88 -6.77
C ASP A 68 -26.12 16.66 -5.88
N PRO A 69 -27.29 16.65 -5.20
CA PRO A 69 -27.66 15.57 -4.30
C PRO A 69 -27.80 14.21 -4.98
N GLN A 70 -28.18 14.17 -6.26
CA GLN A 70 -28.33 12.89 -6.97
C GLN A 70 -26.97 12.30 -7.30
N GLN A 71 -26.03 13.14 -7.77
CA GLN A 71 -24.66 12.72 -7.99
C GLN A 71 -23.99 12.31 -6.66
N ALA A 72 -24.14 13.10 -5.59
CA ALA A 72 -23.57 12.79 -4.29
C ALA A 72 -23.99 11.41 -3.77
N LYS A 73 -25.26 11.04 -3.93
CA LYS A 73 -25.78 9.72 -3.56
C LYS A 73 -25.16 8.61 -4.39
N ALA A 74 -25.15 8.75 -5.72
CA ALA A 74 -24.60 7.74 -6.62
C ALA A 74 -23.08 7.53 -6.38
N ASP A 75 -22.33 8.62 -6.21
CA ASP A 75 -20.90 8.55 -5.92
C ASP A 75 -20.64 7.90 -4.54
N ALA A 76 -21.49 8.19 -3.56
CA ALA A 76 -21.41 7.58 -2.23
C ALA A 76 -21.74 6.07 -2.25
N GLU A 77 -22.74 5.62 -3.02
CA GLU A 77 -23.04 4.20 -3.19
C GLU A 77 -21.84 3.43 -3.74
N ALA A 78 -21.23 3.94 -4.81
CA ALA A 78 -20.03 3.35 -5.40
C ALA A 78 -18.87 3.33 -4.39
N LYS A 79 -18.69 4.43 -3.64
CA LYS A 79 -17.60 4.54 -2.68
C LYS A 79 -17.77 3.64 -1.46
N ALA A 80 -18.99 3.48 -0.96
CA ALA A 80 -19.28 2.56 0.14
C ALA A 80 -18.95 1.10 -0.22
N GLU A 81 -19.24 0.68 -1.46
CA GLU A 81 -18.85 -0.65 -1.95
C GLU A 81 -17.32 -0.81 -2.00
N GLU A 82 -16.59 0.19 -2.48
CA GLU A 82 -15.12 0.15 -2.49
C GLU A 82 -14.53 0.05 -1.07
N LEU A 83 -15.08 0.83 -0.12
CA LEU A 83 -14.65 0.80 1.28
C LEU A 83 -14.89 -0.57 1.92
N ARG A 84 -16.08 -1.15 1.70
CA ARG A 84 -16.41 -2.49 2.21
C ARG A 84 -15.48 -3.55 1.64
N LYS A 85 -15.23 -3.56 0.33
CA LYS A 85 -14.29 -4.49 -0.30
C LYS A 85 -12.89 -4.38 0.28
N LEU A 86 -12.41 -3.15 0.50
CA LEU A 86 -11.08 -2.94 1.06
C LEU A 86 -11.00 -3.39 2.53
N ALA A 87 -12.06 -3.17 3.31
CA ALA A 87 -12.16 -3.65 4.69
C ALA A 87 -12.15 -5.20 4.76
N GLU A 88 -12.77 -5.88 3.80
CA GLU A 88 -12.74 -7.34 3.67
C GLU A 88 -11.35 -7.87 3.28
N GLN A 89 -10.61 -7.12 2.47
CA GLN A 89 -9.28 -7.49 1.97
C GLN A 89 -8.14 -7.21 2.96
N THR A 90 -8.31 -6.23 3.84
CA THR A 90 -7.25 -5.88 4.80
C THR A 90 -7.16 -6.90 5.94
N ALA A 91 -5.94 -7.29 6.29
CA ALA A 91 -5.66 -8.21 7.40
C ALA A 91 -5.65 -7.49 8.76
N ASP A 92 -5.28 -6.20 8.77
CA ASP A 92 -5.20 -5.40 10.00
C ASP A 92 -6.61 -5.06 10.51
N GLN A 93 -6.89 -5.46 11.77
CA GLN A 93 -8.22 -5.28 12.36
C GLN A 93 -8.57 -3.82 12.64
N THR A 94 -7.57 -2.99 12.96
CA THR A 94 -7.79 -1.56 13.24
C THR A 94 -8.11 -0.83 11.94
N LEU A 95 -7.37 -1.10 10.88
CA LEU A 95 -7.61 -0.55 9.55
C LEU A 95 -8.95 -1.00 9.01
N ARG A 96 -9.31 -2.27 9.20
CA ARG A 96 -10.64 -2.78 8.86
C ARG A 96 -11.74 -1.98 9.55
N GLN A 97 -11.63 -1.77 10.85
CA GLN A 97 -12.64 -1.04 11.63
C GLN A 97 -12.74 0.42 11.16
N ASN A 98 -11.60 1.11 10.96
CA ASN A 98 -11.59 2.49 10.47
C ASN A 98 -12.25 2.60 9.08
N LEU A 99 -11.97 1.66 8.18
CA LEU A 99 -12.60 1.62 6.85
C LEU A 99 -14.11 1.41 6.93
N LEU A 100 -14.59 0.55 7.83
CA LEU A 100 -16.03 0.35 8.05
C LEU A 100 -16.71 1.59 8.65
N GLU A 101 -16.02 2.38 9.47
CA GLU A 101 -16.57 3.64 10.01
C GLU A 101 -16.67 4.74 8.95
N VAL A 102 -15.69 4.81 8.05
CA VAL A 102 -15.76 5.65 6.85
C VAL A 102 -16.92 5.17 5.96
N GLU A 103 -17.05 3.86 5.76
CA GLU A 103 -18.11 3.25 4.95
C GLU A 103 -19.51 3.61 5.45
N GLN A 104 -19.76 3.46 6.75
CA GLN A 104 -21.02 3.84 7.39
C GLN A 104 -21.30 5.34 7.25
N SER A 105 -20.28 6.19 7.38
CA SER A 105 -20.40 7.64 7.17
C SER A 105 -20.80 7.98 5.73
N VAL A 106 -20.22 7.27 4.75
CA VAL A 106 -20.53 7.43 3.33
C VAL A 106 -21.92 6.87 2.99
N GLN A 107 -22.34 5.77 3.60
CA GLN A 107 -23.69 5.22 3.42
C GLN A 107 -24.78 6.22 3.83
N ARG A 108 -24.54 7.07 4.83
CA ARG A 108 -25.47 8.15 5.20
C ARG A 108 -25.62 9.19 4.08
N VAL A 109 -24.57 9.44 3.31
CA VAL A 109 -24.68 10.28 2.10
C VAL A 109 -25.49 9.54 1.04
N ALA A 110 -25.21 8.26 0.80
CA ALA A 110 -25.93 7.41 -0.16
C ALA A 110 -27.45 7.32 0.14
N SER A 111 -27.84 7.22 1.41
CA SER A 111 -29.24 7.19 1.82
C SER A 111 -29.97 8.52 1.64
N GLY A 112 -29.21 9.62 1.47
CA GLY A 112 -29.74 10.99 1.46
C GLY A 112 -29.99 11.57 2.84
N GLU A 113 -29.48 10.94 3.90
CA GLU A 113 -29.51 11.50 5.27
C GLU A 113 -28.68 12.78 5.37
N ILE A 114 -27.55 12.83 4.65
CA ILE A 114 -26.70 14.03 4.61
C ILE A 114 -27.18 14.97 3.51
N THR A 115 -27.72 16.10 3.92
CA THR A 115 -28.14 17.19 3.03
C THR A 115 -27.09 18.30 2.98
N LEU A 116 -27.33 19.32 2.15
CA LEU A 116 -26.48 20.50 2.07
C LEU A 116 -26.36 21.21 3.44
N GLU A 117 -27.43 21.26 4.22
CA GLU A 117 -27.47 21.88 5.54
C GLU A 117 -26.59 21.14 6.57
N SER A 118 -26.56 19.80 6.52
CA SER A 118 -25.73 18.97 7.42
C SER A 118 -24.32 18.68 6.88
N SER A 119 -24.04 19.06 5.64
CA SER A 119 -22.80 18.68 4.93
C SER A 119 -21.52 19.16 5.62
N ALA A 120 -21.56 20.35 6.24
CA ALA A 120 -20.41 20.91 6.93
C ALA A 120 -20.01 20.07 8.16
N GLU A 121 -21.00 19.70 8.99
CA GLU A 121 -20.79 18.84 10.15
C GLU A 121 -20.30 17.45 9.73
N TRP A 122 -20.94 16.86 8.72
CA TRP A 122 -20.50 15.59 8.16
C TRP A 122 -19.06 15.66 7.65
N THR A 123 -18.68 16.73 6.96
CA THR A 123 -17.33 16.92 6.41
C THR A 123 -16.27 16.98 7.52
N THR A 124 -16.54 17.71 8.61
CA THR A 124 -15.65 17.73 9.77
C THR A 124 -15.46 16.32 10.35
N ALA A 125 -16.56 15.61 10.57
CA ALA A 125 -16.52 14.24 11.09
C ALA A 125 -15.82 13.26 10.11
N GLN A 126 -15.97 13.48 8.81
CA GLN A 126 -15.32 12.67 7.78
C GLN A 126 -13.80 12.89 7.76
N LEU A 127 -13.34 14.12 7.97
CA LEU A 127 -11.91 14.44 8.08
C LEU A 127 -11.26 13.77 9.30
N GLU A 128 -11.98 13.62 10.41
CA GLU A 128 -11.50 12.88 11.58
C GLU A 128 -11.33 11.39 11.26
N ARG A 129 -12.29 10.77 10.56
CA ARG A 129 -12.19 9.37 10.12
C ARG A 129 -11.04 9.15 9.13
N TYR A 130 -10.85 10.10 8.21
CA TYR A 130 -9.68 10.09 7.31
C TYR A 130 -8.36 10.18 8.08
N GLN A 131 -8.29 11.00 9.14
CA GLN A 131 -7.12 11.07 10.01
C GLN A 131 -6.87 9.75 10.74
N GLN A 132 -7.92 9.04 11.17
CA GLN A 132 -7.77 7.71 11.79
C GLN A 132 -7.20 6.70 10.79
N VAL A 133 -7.70 6.65 9.55
CA VAL A 133 -7.16 5.79 8.49
C VAL A 133 -5.68 6.10 8.22
N THR A 134 -5.33 7.36 8.02
CA THR A 134 -3.93 7.76 7.77
C THR A 134 -3.01 7.46 8.97
N THR A 135 -3.50 7.65 10.20
CA THR A 135 -2.76 7.31 11.43
C THR A 135 -2.50 5.82 11.56
N THR A 136 -3.52 4.99 11.35
CA THR A 136 -3.33 3.53 11.38
C THR A 136 -2.38 3.08 10.28
N CYS A 137 -2.49 3.66 9.09
CA CYS A 137 -1.58 3.33 8.00
C CYS A 137 -0.12 3.73 8.22
N SER A 138 0.14 4.83 8.93
CA SER A 138 1.50 5.18 9.33
C SER A 138 2.05 4.22 10.38
N GLN A 139 1.21 3.63 11.23
CA GLN A 139 1.62 2.62 12.22
C GLN A 139 1.91 1.26 11.60
N ILE A 140 1.19 0.87 10.55
CA ILE A 140 1.41 -0.39 9.82
C ILE A 140 2.72 -0.36 9.01
N GLY A 141 3.11 0.81 8.50
CA GLY A 141 4.34 0.98 7.71
C GLY A 141 5.63 1.19 8.50
N ASN A 142 5.58 1.15 9.84
CA ASN A 142 6.73 1.35 10.74
C ASN A 142 7.24 0.04 11.36
#